data_AF-A0A1Y2ALI5-F1
#
_entry.id   AF-A0A1Y2ALI5-F1
#
_cell.length_a   1.000
_cell.length_b   1.000
_cell.length_c   1.000
_cell.angle_alpha   90.00
_cell.angle_beta   90.00
_cell.angle_gamma   90.00
#
_symmetry.space_group_name_H-M   'P 1'
#
loop_
_entity.id
_entity.type
_entity.pdbx_description
1 polymer ?
#
loop_
_entity_poly.entity_id
_entity_poly.type
_entity_poly.pdbx_seq_one_letter_code
_entity_poly.pdbx_strand_id
1 'polypeptide(L)'
;MVKFGLKEVGEVMQMRIEPILGEKLSSLLAGDHVRTISVAVPANMKCLMKFAVRTATCLGCKTPLPKDETAVCINCRPKMVKLYQKHLNNMTEMEEKYLRLWTQCQRCQGSLHQDVIYSAQDSPA
;
A
#
# COMPACT_ATOMS: atom_id res chain seq x y z
N MET A 1 -5.56 11.30 7.54
CA MET A 1 -4.70 10.40 8.35
C MET A 1 -3.27 10.33 7.83
N VAL A 2 -3.00 9.98 6.55
CA VAL A 2 -1.60 9.89 6.02
C VAL A 2 -0.77 11.17 6.17
N LYS A 3 -1.36 12.35 5.89
CA LYS A 3 -0.68 13.65 6.08
C LYS A 3 -0.41 14.02 7.55
N PHE A 4 -1.16 13.44 8.49
CA PHE A 4 -0.98 13.71 9.92
C PHE A 4 0.15 12.85 10.49
N GLY A 5 0.14 11.54 10.23
CA GLY A 5 1.21 10.64 10.70
C GLY A 5 2.60 11.00 10.14
N LEU A 6 2.68 11.49 8.90
CA LEU A 6 3.95 11.94 8.33
C LEU A 6 4.51 13.21 9.01
N LYS A 7 3.62 14.09 9.51
CA LYS A 7 4.03 15.28 10.27
C LYS A 7 4.52 14.91 11.67
N GLU A 8 3.80 14.05 12.38
CA GLU A 8 4.19 13.59 13.72
C GLU A 8 5.55 12.88 13.70
N VAL A 9 5.76 11.96 12.74
CA VAL A 9 7.05 11.27 12.58
C VAL A 9 8.14 12.26 12.14
N GLY A 10 7.80 13.24 11.31
CA GLY A 10 8.72 14.28 10.85
C GLY A 10 9.26 15.15 11.98
N GLU A 11 8.40 15.60 12.90
CA GLU A 11 8.79 16.42 14.05
C GLU A 11 9.71 15.67 15.03
N VAL A 12 9.38 14.40 15.34
CA VAL A 12 10.21 13.55 16.21
C VAL A 12 11.56 13.25 15.57
N MET A 13 11.59 13.00 14.26
CA MET A 13 12.81 12.73 13.51
C MET A 13 13.69 13.98 13.41
N GLN A 14 13.10 15.17 13.23
CA GLN A 14 13.81 16.45 13.23
C GLN A 14 14.57 16.64 14.54
N MET A 15 13.88 16.53 15.68
CA MET A 15 14.49 16.72 17.00
C MET A 15 15.71 15.81 17.27
N ARG A 16 15.71 14.56 16.74
CA ARG A 16 16.78 13.60 17.00
C ARG A 16 17.96 13.70 16.02
N ILE A 17 17.70 14.06 14.76
CA ILE A 17 18.68 13.96 13.65
C ILE A 17 19.26 15.33 13.27
N GLU A 18 18.59 16.43 13.62
CA GLU A 18 19.06 17.81 13.42
C GLU A 18 20.49 18.09 13.92
N PRO A 19 20.96 17.60 15.10
CA PRO A 19 22.35 17.82 15.52
C PRO A 19 23.40 17.10 14.66
N ILE A 20 23.00 16.16 13.79
CA ILE A 20 23.92 15.39 12.93
C ILE A 20 23.90 15.93 11.49
N LEU A 21 22.73 16.37 11.01
CA LEU A 21 22.52 16.68 9.59
C LEU A 21 22.17 18.15 9.30
N GLY A 22 21.85 18.94 10.33
CA GLY A 22 21.46 20.35 10.21
C GLY A 22 20.28 20.59 9.26
N GLU A 23 20.28 21.74 8.59
CA GLU A 23 19.18 22.22 7.73
C GLU A 23 18.85 21.32 6.52
N LYS A 24 19.74 20.37 6.16
CA LYS A 24 19.50 19.43 5.05
C LYS A 24 18.35 18.46 5.35
N LEU A 25 18.04 18.21 6.62
CA LEU A 25 16.95 17.33 7.04
C LEU A 25 15.57 17.87 6.61
N SER A 26 15.38 19.19 6.66
CA SER A 26 14.16 19.88 6.24
C SER A 26 13.87 19.66 4.76
N SER A 27 14.92 19.63 3.92
CA SER A 27 14.79 19.38 2.48
C SER A 27 14.42 17.93 2.14
N LEU A 28 14.79 16.96 2.98
CA LEU A 28 14.42 15.56 2.81
C LEU A 28 12.95 15.32 3.15
N LEU A 29 12.46 15.88 4.26
CA LEU A 29 11.07 15.69 4.70
C LEU A 29 10.05 16.50 3.88
N ALA A 30 10.49 17.58 3.23
CA ALA A 30 9.64 18.44 2.39
C ALA A 30 9.71 18.15 0.88
N GLY A 31 10.64 17.29 0.45
CA GLY A 31 10.95 17.03 -0.95
C GLY A 31 9.90 16.19 -1.70
N ASP A 32 9.94 16.25 -3.03
CA ASP A 32 8.96 15.56 -3.91
C ASP A 32 9.00 14.03 -3.80
N HIS A 33 10.11 13.46 -3.32
CA HIS A 33 10.27 12.01 -3.09
C HIS A 33 9.37 11.46 -1.96
N VAL A 34 8.95 12.30 -1.01
CA VAL A 34 8.04 11.93 0.10
C VAL A 34 6.58 12.27 -0.21
N ARG A 35 6.31 12.98 -1.32
CA ARG A 35 4.95 13.40 -1.73
C ARG A 35 4.17 12.34 -2.50
N THR A 36 4.67 11.12 -2.62
CA THR A 36 3.90 10.02 -3.23
C THR A 36 2.80 9.57 -2.27
N ILE A 37 1.60 10.13 -2.42
CA ILE A 37 0.45 9.79 -1.58
C ILE A 37 -0.29 8.61 -2.21
N SER A 38 -0.25 7.45 -1.56
CA SER A 38 -1.15 6.34 -1.84
C SER A 38 -2.43 6.48 -1.03
N VAL A 39 -3.45 7.14 -1.58
CA VAL A 39 -4.78 7.19 -0.96
C VAL A 39 -5.54 5.94 -1.38
N ALA A 40 -5.68 4.99 -0.46
CA ALA A 40 -6.63 3.90 -0.63
C ALA A 40 -8.05 4.46 -0.54
N VAL A 41 -8.86 4.19 -1.55
CA VAL A 41 -10.27 4.52 -1.53
C VAL A 41 -10.96 3.61 -0.51
N PRO A 42 -11.75 4.14 0.46
CA PRO A 42 -12.40 3.33 1.48
C PRO A 42 -13.28 2.25 0.84
N ALA A 43 -13.05 0.97 1.21
CA ALA A 43 -13.81 -0.18 0.73
C ALA A 43 -15.24 -0.25 1.31
N ASN A 44 -15.50 0.54 2.35
CA ASN A 44 -16.80 0.75 2.96
C ASN A 44 -17.74 1.40 1.93
N MET A 45 -18.53 0.56 1.27
CA MET A 45 -19.56 0.90 0.27
C MET A 45 -20.77 1.63 0.88
N LYS A 46 -20.52 2.69 1.65
CA LYS A 46 -21.56 3.53 2.26
C LYS A 46 -21.63 4.88 1.54
N CYS A 47 -22.85 5.42 1.43
CA CYS A 47 -23.15 6.72 0.81
C CYS A 47 -22.66 6.84 -0.66
N LEU A 48 -21.89 7.88 -0.97
CA LEU A 48 -21.45 8.25 -2.32
C LEU A 48 -20.72 7.12 -3.07
N MET A 49 -20.01 6.25 -2.36
CA MET A 49 -19.20 5.18 -2.94
C MET A 49 -20.04 4.04 -3.56
N LYS A 50 -21.34 3.96 -3.24
CA LYS A 50 -22.26 2.96 -3.81
C LYS A 50 -22.60 3.25 -5.28
N PHE A 51 -22.50 4.51 -5.70
CA PHE A 51 -22.83 4.95 -7.06
C PHE A 51 -21.59 5.19 -7.93
N ALA A 52 -20.39 4.98 -7.37
CA ALA A 52 -19.14 5.15 -8.10
C ALA A 52 -18.93 4.00 -9.09
N VAL A 53 -18.82 4.33 -10.38
CA VAL A 53 -18.47 3.36 -11.42
C VAL A 53 -16.96 3.17 -11.42
N ARG A 54 -16.50 1.92 -11.23
CA ARG A 54 -15.08 1.59 -11.37
C ARG A 54 -14.71 1.50 -12.84
N THR A 55 -13.88 2.42 -13.30
CA THR A 55 -13.28 2.38 -14.64
C THR A 55 -11.94 1.66 -14.58
N ALA A 56 -11.70 0.75 -15.53
CA ALA A 56 -10.39 0.13 -15.68
C ALA A 56 -9.38 1.21 -16.09
N THR A 57 -8.20 1.20 -15.47
CA THR A 57 -7.12 2.15 -15.77
C THR A 57 -5.85 1.40 -16.12
N CYS A 58 -5.05 1.95 -17.01
CA CYS A 58 -3.78 1.37 -17.43
C CYS A 58 -2.80 1.29 -16.25
N LEU A 59 -2.20 0.12 -16.02
CA LEU A 59 -1.27 -0.12 -14.91
C LEU A 59 0.00 0.75 -14.97
N GLY A 60 0.41 1.18 -16.17
CA GLY A 60 1.58 2.04 -16.37
C GLY A 60 1.32 3.53 -16.13
N CYS A 61 0.37 4.12 -16.86
CA CYS A 61 0.14 5.56 -16.90
C CYS A 61 -1.18 6.03 -16.27
N LYS A 62 -1.99 5.11 -15.72
CA LYS A 62 -3.29 5.40 -15.10
C LYS A 62 -4.35 6.01 -16.03
N THR A 63 -4.14 5.97 -17.35
CA THR A 63 -5.16 6.41 -18.32
C THR A 63 -6.36 5.46 -18.29
N PRO A 64 -7.60 5.95 -18.37
CA PRO A 64 -8.78 5.09 -18.46
C PRO A 64 -8.70 4.22 -19.72
N LEU A 65 -9.00 2.93 -19.58
CA LEU A 65 -8.97 1.95 -20.66
C LEU A 65 -10.36 1.88 -21.33
N PRO A 66 -10.43 1.80 -22.66
CA PRO A 66 -11.66 1.43 -23.35
C PRO A 66 -12.03 -0.02 -23.03
N LYS A 67 -13.31 -0.40 -23.23
CA LYS A 67 -13.84 -1.72 -22.85
C LYS A 67 -13.09 -2.91 -23.49
N ASP A 68 -12.41 -2.68 -24.61
CA ASP A 68 -11.70 -3.70 -25.37
C ASP A 68 -10.22 -3.89 -24.93
N GLU A 69 -9.69 -3.01 -24.09
CA GLU A 69 -8.32 -3.12 -23.56
C GLU A 69 -8.31 -3.61 -22.11
N THR A 70 -7.46 -4.60 -21.82
CA THR A 70 -7.54 -5.38 -20.57
C THR A 70 -6.70 -4.82 -19.42
N ALA A 71 -5.43 -4.49 -19.65
CA ALA A 71 -4.50 -4.14 -18.56
C ALA A 71 -3.60 -2.93 -18.84
N VAL A 72 -3.24 -2.69 -20.10
CA VAL A 72 -2.25 -1.68 -20.49
C VAL A 72 -2.66 -1.04 -21.81
N CYS A 73 -2.56 0.29 -21.89
CA CYS A 73 -2.86 1.04 -23.11
C CYS A 73 -1.80 0.83 -24.20
N ILE A 74 -2.13 1.13 -25.46
CA ILE A 74 -1.23 1.03 -26.63
C ILE A 74 0.18 1.59 -26.34
N ASN A 75 0.27 2.77 -25.71
CA ASN A 75 1.55 3.44 -25.43
C ASN A 75 2.41 2.73 -24.38
N CYS A 76 1.80 1.96 -23.48
CA CYS A 76 2.51 1.25 -22.42
C CYS A 76 2.76 -0.24 -22.73
N ARG A 77 2.25 -0.76 -23.85
CA ARG A 77 2.52 -2.13 -24.34
C ARG A 77 4.00 -2.52 -24.38
N PRO A 78 4.94 -1.68 -24.87
CA PRO A 78 6.37 -2.06 -24.87
C PRO A 78 6.95 -2.25 -23.45
N LYS A 79 6.31 -1.69 -22.42
CA LYS A 79 6.75 -1.80 -21.01
C LYS A 79 6.06 -2.95 -20.26
N MET A 80 5.24 -3.77 -20.95
CA MET A 80 4.44 -4.85 -20.35
C MET A 80 5.28 -5.82 -19.51
N VAL A 81 6.43 -6.26 -20.01
CA VAL A 81 7.30 -7.22 -19.29
C VAL A 81 7.74 -6.67 -17.93
N LYS A 82 8.17 -5.41 -17.89
CA LYS A 82 8.60 -4.75 -16.65
C LYS A 82 7.44 -4.55 -15.68
N LEU A 83 6.26 -4.18 -16.17
CA LEU A 83 5.06 -4.03 -15.34
C LEU A 83 4.64 -5.39 -14.76
N TYR A 84 4.62 -6.43 -15.59
CA TYR A 84 4.26 -7.78 -15.16
C TYR A 84 5.19 -8.31 -14.08
N GLN A 85 6.50 -8.21 -14.27
CA GLN A 85 7.48 -8.65 -13.27
C GLN A 85 7.32 -7.90 -11.95
N LYS A 86 7.06 -6.59 -12.00
CA LYS A 86 6.77 -5.79 -10.79
C LYS A 86 5.54 -6.29 -10.05
N HIS A 87 4.44 -6.56 -10.77
CA HIS A 87 3.22 -7.07 -10.16
C HIS A 87 3.39 -8.47 -9.59
N LEU A 88 4.13 -9.34 -10.28
CA LEU A 88 4.43 -10.69 -9.81
C LEU A 88 5.21 -10.66 -8.51
N ASN A 89 6.29 -9.86 -8.42
CA ASN A 89 7.07 -9.74 -7.19
C ASN A 89 6.23 -9.23 -6.02
N ASN A 90 5.36 -8.24 -6.26
CA ASN A 90 4.46 -7.72 -5.23
C ASN A 90 3.46 -8.79 -4.76
N MET A 91 2.91 -9.60 -5.68
CA MET A 91 2.00 -10.69 -5.32
C MET A 91 2.71 -11.71 -4.43
N THR A 92 3.90 -12.16 -4.84
CA THR A 92 4.70 -13.11 -4.07
C THR A 92 5.02 -12.61 -2.67
N GLU A 93 5.40 -11.33 -2.53
CA GLU A 93 5.67 -10.73 -1.21
C GLU A 93 4.43 -10.70 -0.31
N MET A 94 3.26 -10.37 -0.87
CA MET A 94 2.01 -10.31 -0.11
C MET A 94 1.52 -11.70 0.28
N GLU A 95 1.65 -12.69 -0.60
CA GLU A 95 1.34 -14.09 -0.32
C GLU A 95 2.22 -14.66 0.80
N GLU A 96 3.53 -14.39 0.76
CA GLU A 96 4.44 -14.84 1.81
C GLU A 96 4.07 -14.21 3.17
N LYS A 97 3.76 -12.91 3.21
CA LYS A 97 3.30 -12.23 4.43
C LYS A 97 1.99 -12.81 4.93
N TYR A 98 1.02 -13.04 4.03
CA TYR A 98 -0.26 -13.64 4.38
C TYR A 98 -0.08 -15.02 5.02
N LEU A 99 0.75 -15.89 4.42
CA LEU A 99 1.03 -17.23 4.94
C LEU A 99 1.71 -17.17 6.32
N ARG A 100 2.69 -16.28 6.50
CA ARG A 100 3.39 -16.10 7.79
C ARG A 100 2.44 -15.64 8.89
N LEU A 101 1.60 -14.65 8.62
CA LEU A 101 0.64 -14.12 9.60
C LEU A 101 -0.44 -15.15 9.92
N TRP A 102 -1.00 -15.82 8.91
CA TRP A 102 -2.03 -16.83 9.10
C TRP A 102 -1.55 -18.01 9.95
N THR A 103 -0.36 -18.55 9.62
CA THR A 103 0.24 -19.65 10.40
C THR A 103 0.64 -19.22 11.81
N GLN A 104 1.03 -17.95 12.01
CA GLN A 104 1.30 -17.41 13.33
C GLN A 104 0.03 -17.38 14.18
N CYS A 105 -1.11 -16.98 13.62
CA CYS A 105 -2.39 -16.99 14.33
C CYS A 105 -2.80 -18.42 14.75
N GLN A 106 -2.61 -19.42 13.89
CA GLN A 106 -2.85 -20.83 14.24
C GLN A 106 -1.92 -21.33 15.36
N ARG A 107 -0.65 -20.92 15.35
CA ARG A 107 0.29 -21.24 16.44
C ARG A 107 -0.11 -20.60 17.76
N CYS A 108 -0.56 -19.34 17.75
CA CYS A 108 -1.04 -18.64 18.93
C CYS A 108 -2.30 -19.31 19.52
N GLN A 109 -3.19 -19.86 18.69
CA GLN A 109 -4.35 -20.61 19.15
C GLN A 109 -3.98 -22.00 19.70
N GLY A 110 -2.93 -22.63 19.17
CA GLY A 110 -2.48 -23.96 19.55
C GLY A 110 -3.28 -25.11 18.94
N SER A 111 -4.22 -24.83 18.04
CA SER A 111 -5.04 -25.81 17.32
C SER A 111 -4.87 -25.63 15.82
N LEU A 112 -4.64 -26.74 15.10
CA LEU A 112 -4.50 -26.75 13.63
C LEU A 112 -5.77 -27.18 12.90
N HIS A 113 -6.75 -27.74 13.63
CA HIS A 113 -7.95 -28.36 13.06
C HIS A 113 -9.22 -27.56 13.34
N GLN A 114 -9.14 -26.55 14.21
CA GLN A 114 -10.26 -25.67 14.56
C GLN A 114 -10.05 -24.30 13.92
N ASP A 115 -11.15 -23.59 13.70
CA ASP A 115 -11.11 -22.25 13.15
C ASP A 115 -10.43 -21.28 14.13
N VAL A 116 -9.62 -20.38 13.59
CA VAL A 116 -8.96 -19.31 14.34
C VAL A 116 -9.97 -18.21 14.64
N ILE A 117 -10.50 -18.18 15.86
CA ILE A 117 -11.42 -17.13 16.34
C ILE A 117 -10.66 -16.27 17.37
N TYR A 118 -10.14 -15.13 16.92
CA TYR A 118 -9.37 -14.20 17.75
C TYR A 118 -9.75 -12.76 17.41
N SER A 119 -10.03 -11.95 18.43
CA SER A 119 -10.46 -10.55 18.29
C SER A 119 -9.64 -9.57 19.12
N ALA A 120 -8.50 -9.99 19.67
CA ALA A 120 -7.70 -9.07 20.48
C ALA A 120 -7.05 -8.00 19.61
N GLN A 121 -7.26 -6.76 19.99
CA GLN A 121 -6.80 -5.58 19.26
C GLN A 121 -5.35 -5.20 19.60
N ASP A 122 -4.80 -5.79 20.66
CA ASP A 122 -3.44 -5.51 21.15
C ASP A 122 -2.36 -6.42 20.54
N SER A 123 -2.77 -7.40 19.72
CA SER A 123 -1.83 -8.26 19.01
C SER A 123 -1.31 -7.57 17.75
N PRO A 124 0.02 -7.47 17.55
CA PRO A 124 0.60 -6.91 16.32
C PRO A 124 0.60 -7.88 15.13
N ALA A 125 0.10 -9.11 15.32
CA ALA A 125 -0.06 -10.13 14.29
C ALA A 125 -1.32 -9.90 13.44
#